data_AF-A0A3D5CRQ3-F1
#
_entry.id   AF-A0A3D5CRQ3-F1
#
_cell.length_a   1.000
_cell.length_b   1.000
_cell.length_c   1.000
_cell.angle_alpha   90.00
_cell.angle_beta   90.00
_cell.angle_gamma   90.00
#
_symmetry.space_group_name_H-M   'P 1'
#
loop_
_entity.id
_entity.type
_entity.pdbx_description
1 polymer ?
#
loop_
_entity_poly.entity_id
_entity_poly.type
_entity_poly.pdbx_seq_one_letter_code
_entity_poly.pdbx_strand_id
1 'polypeptide(L)'
;KPLASHLELYIPYPAVTPTSKLAFFDQVFAFHLDEAFYAGVAFLLILFIGGLLTRFIGIFVHSLTYIPILKQVDWLAGGILSLIVAYVTIFLLLSLLTFVPVDIVQKQFSGNSLARFIVEQTPFLTNKIHDLWITNVIN
;
A
#
# COMPACT_ATOMS: atom_id res chain seq x y z
N LYS A 1 8.41 7.16 -11.57
CA LYS A 1 8.83 8.57 -11.69
C LYS A 1 7.80 9.44 -12.46
N PRO A 2 7.40 9.20 -13.72
CA PRO A 2 6.54 10.16 -14.46
C PRO A 2 5.11 10.32 -13.91
N LEU A 3 4.48 9.26 -13.39
CA LEU A 3 3.13 9.35 -12.79
C LEU A 3 3.13 10.08 -11.44
N ALA A 4 4.20 9.95 -10.64
CA ALA A 4 4.32 10.60 -9.34
C ALA A 4 4.28 12.13 -9.47
N SER A 5 5.04 12.70 -10.42
CA SER A 5 5.09 14.15 -10.66
C SER A 5 3.75 14.75 -11.10
N HIS A 6 2.85 13.98 -11.72
CA HIS A 6 1.52 14.47 -12.08
C HIS A 6 0.54 14.45 -10.89
N LEU A 7 0.81 13.62 -9.87
CA LEU A 7 -0.06 13.50 -8.69
C LEU A 7 0.12 14.66 -7.71
N GLU A 8 1.30 15.31 -7.71
CA GLU A 8 1.59 16.51 -6.94
C GLU A 8 0.53 17.62 -7.15
N LEU A 9 0.00 17.73 -8.38
CA LEU A 9 -0.99 18.75 -8.72
C LEU A 9 -2.38 18.48 -8.14
N TYR A 10 -2.73 17.22 -7.89
CA TYR A 10 -4.07 16.82 -7.47
C TYR A 10 -4.18 16.52 -5.97
N ILE A 11 -3.08 16.05 -5.34
CA ILE A 11 -3.07 15.65 -3.93
C ILE A 11 -2.01 16.49 -3.22
N PRO A 12 -2.40 17.54 -2.46
CA PRO A 12 -1.45 18.36 -1.74
C PRO A 12 -0.82 17.55 -0.60
N TYR A 13 0.51 17.45 -0.59
CA TYR A 13 1.25 16.85 0.52
C TYR A 13 1.41 17.87 1.66
N PRO A 14 1.01 17.55 2.90
CA PRO A 14 1.22 18.45 4.02
C PRO A 14 2.71 18.62 4.29
N ALA A 15 3.18 19.87 4.30
CA ALA A 15 4.59 20.16 4.53
C ALA A 15 5.08 19.59 5.87
N VAL A 16 6.18 18.85 5.85
CA VAL A 16 6.84 18.39 7.07
C VAL A 16 7.50 19.59 7.74
N THR A 17 7.06 19.92 8.95
CA THR A 17 7.67 20.99 9.75
C THR A 17 8.67 20.41 10.75
N PRO A 18 9.66 21.18 11.24
CA PRO A 18 10.59 20.73 12.28
C PRO A 18 9.93 20.31 13.61
N THR A 19 8.63 20.59 13.80
CA THR A 19 7.86 20.15 14.97
C THR A 19 7.01 18.90 14.70
N SER A 20 6.93 18.44 13.45
CA SER A 20 6.19 17.23 13.06
C SER A 20 6.87 15.98 13.62
N LYS A 21 6.16 15.23 14.46
CA LYS A 21 6.65 13.95 15.01
C LYS A 21 6.09 12.79 14.18
N LEU A 22 6.96 12.14 13.42
CA LEU A 22 6.62 10.92 12.68
C LEU A 22 6.99 9.71 13.52
N ALA A 23 6.10 8.71 13.59
CA ALA A 23 6.31 7.51 14.38
C ALA A 23 7.41 6.59 13.82
N PHE A 24 7.77 6.75 12.53
CA PHE A 24 8.64 5.83 11.80
C PHE A 24 9.82 6.47 11.07
N PHE A 25 9.89 7.80 10.97
CA PHE A 25 10.90 8.48 10.14
C PHE A 25 11.62 9.58 10.90
N ASP A 26 12.95 9.63 10.73
CA ASP A 26 13.80 10.68 11.28
C ASP A 26 13.66 12.00 10.51
N GLN A 27 13.99 13.10 11.17
CA GLN A 27 13.82 14.47 10.64
C GLN A 27 14.58 14.75 9.34
N VAL A 28 15.73 14.09 9.14
CA VAL A 28 16.54 14.20 7.92
C VAL A 28 15.87 13.49 6.74
N PHE A 29 15.20 12.38 7.00
CA PHE A 29 14.44 11.62 6.01
C PHE A 29 13.14 12.33 5.62
N ALA A 30 12.66 13.21 6.50
CA ALA A 30 11.38 13.83 6.35
C ALA A 30 11.27 14.80 5.16
N PHE A 31 12.41 15.28 4.65
CA PHE A 31 12.47 16.15 3.46
C PHE A 31 12.25 15.42 2.13
N HIS A 32 12.32 14.08 2.10
CA HIS A 32 12.08 13.25 0.90
C HIS A 32 10.82 12.37 1.04
N LEU A 33 10.02 12.61 2.08
CA LEU A 33 8.80 11.84 2.34
C LEU A 33 7.69 12.14 1.33
N ASP A 34 7.68 13.33 0.75
CA ASP A 34 6.80 13.70 -0.34
C ASP A 34 7.04 12.81 -1.56
N GLU A 35 8.30 12.63 -1.97
CA GLU A 35 8.68 11.75 -3.08
C GLU A 35 8.25 10.30 -2.82
N ALA A 36 8.52 9.78 -1.62
CA ALA A 36 8.13 8.44 -1.21
C ALA A 36 6.60 8.26 -1.13
N PHE A 37 5.89 9.28 -0.63
CA PHE A 37 4.43 9.30 -0.58
C PHE A 37 3.84 9.25 -1.99
N TYR A 38 4.28 10.11 -2.91
CA TYR A 38 3.78 10.11 -4.29
C TYR A 38 4.12 8.83 -5.05
N ALA A 39 5.29 8.24 -4.80
CA ALA A 39 5.64 6.91 -5.33
C ALA A 39 4.69 5.82 -4.81
N GLY A 40 4.38 5.84 -3.51
CA GLY A 40 3.41 4.93 -2.90
C GLY A 40 1.99 5.11 -3.44
N VAL A 41 1.52 6.36 -3.61
CA VAL A 41 0.21 6.66 -4.22
C VAL A 41 0.18 6.15 -5.67
N ALA A 42 1.21 6.43 -6.47
CA ALA A 42 1.29 5.96 -7.85
C ALA A 42 1.26 4.42 -7.93
N PHE A 43 1.99 3.74 -7.04
CA PHE A 43 1.99 2.28 -6.96
C PHE A 43 0.59 1.73 -6.63
N LEU A 44 -0.09 2.32 -5.65
CA LEU A 44 -1.46 1.93 -5.30
C LEU A 44 -2.45 2.13 -6.45
N LEU A 45 -2.34 3.24 -7.19
CA LEU A 45 -3.17 3.50 -8.36
C LEU A 45 -2.94 2.45 -9.46
N ILE A 46 -1.69 2.11 -9.74
CA ILE A 46 -1.34 1.06 -10.72
C ILE A 46 -1.91 -0.29 -10.26
N LEU A 47 -1.75 -0.66 -8.99
CA LEU A 47 -2.31 -1.90 -8.45
C LEU A 47 -3.84 -1.92 -8.50
N PHE A 48 -4.48 -0.79 -8.20
CA PHE A 48 -5.94 -0.68 -8.27
C PHE A 48 -6.45 -0.89 -9.70
N ILE A 49 -5.83 -0.24 -10.69
CA ILE A 49 -6.17 -0.41 -12.10
C ILE A 49 -5.89 -1.85 -12.55
N GLY A 50 -4.72 -2.40 -12.23
CA GLY A 50 -4.36 -3.78 -12.54
C GLY A 50 -5.32 -4.80 -11.91
N GLY A 51 -5.76 -4.56 -10.67
CA GLY A 51 -6.78 -5.35 -9.99
C GLY A 51 -8.15 -5.26 -10.66
N LEU A 52 -8.54 -4.06 -11.12
CA LEU A 52 -9.80 -3.85 -11.84
C LEU A 52 -9.80 -4.58 -13.20
N LEU A 53 -8.69 -4.49 -13.94
CA LEU A 53 -8.49 -5.24 -15.19
C LEU A 53 -8.52 -6.76 -14.96
N THR A 54 -7.86 -7.24 -13.89
CA THR A 54 -7.85 -8.66 -13.54
C THR A 54 -9.26 -9.16 -13.23
N ARG A 55 -10.04 -8.38 -12.46
CA ARG A 55 -11.45 -8.69 -12.18
C ARG A 55 -12.30 -8.67 -13.44
N PHE A 56 -12.10 -7.68 -14.31
CA PHE A 56 -12.81 -7.57 -15.57
C PHE A 56 -12.57 -8.80 -16.46
N ILE A 57 -11.31 -9.22 -16.64
CA ILE A 57 -10.96 -10.44 -17.40
C ILE A 57 -11.54 -11.69 -16.72
N GLY A 58 -11.48 -11.76 -15.38
CA GLY A 58 -12.01 -12.88 -14.61
C GLY A 58 -13.50 -13.14 -14.83
N ILE A 59 -14.30 -12.09 -15.08
CA ILE A 59 -15.73 -12.23 -15.41
C ILE A 59 -15.92 -13.05 -16.70
N PHE A 60 -15.11 -12.80 -17.72
CA PHE A 60 -15.19 -13.54 -18.99
C PHE A 60 -14.72 -14.98 -18.82
N VAL A 61 -13.66 -15.21 -18.05
CA VAL A 61 -13.13 -16.56 -17.78
C VAL A 61 -14.14 -17.42 -17.01
N HIS A 62 -14.92 -16.83 -16.09
CA HIS A 62 -15.96 -17.56 -15.35
C HIS A 62 -17.01 -18.20 -16.27
N SER A 63 -17.27 -17.61 -17.45
CA SER A 63 -18.20 -18.17 -18.43
C SER A 63 -17.67 -19.41 -19.16
N LEU A 64 -16.35 -19.67 -19.16
CA LEU A 64 -15.73 -20.81 -19.84
C LEU A 64 -15.48 -22.03 -18.93
N THR A 65 -15.48 -21.85 -17.60
CA THR A 65 -15.04 -22.91 -16.66
C THR A 65 -16.22 -23.73 -16.12
N TYR A 66 -16.78 -24.63 -16.94
CA TYR A 66 -17.74 -25.66 -16.49
C TYR A 66 -17.01 -26.96 -16.11
N ILE A 67 -16.20 -26.96 -15.05
CA ILE A 67 -15.53 -28.18 -14.54
C ILE A 67 -16.10 -28.56 -13.16
N PRO A 68 -16.95 -29.60 -13.05
CA PRO A 68 -17.69 -29.94 -11.83
C PRO A 68 -16.82 -30.34 -10.61
N ILE A 69 -15.57 -30.74 -10.83
CA ILE A 69 -14.70 -31.39 -9.82
C ILE A 69 -13.96 -30.36 -8.95
N LEU A 70 -13.78 -29.12 -9.43
CA LEU A 70 -13.06 -28.05 -8.71
C LEU A 70 -13.92 -27.27 -7.69
N LYS A 71 -15.25 -27.37 -7.75
CA LYS A 71 -16.19 -26.50 -7.01
C LYS A 71 -16.00 -26.41 -5.49
N GLN A 72 -15.50 -27.46 -4.83
CA GLN A 72 -15.26 -27.44 -3.36
C GLN A 72 -13.88 -26.90 -2.98
N VAL A 73 -12.87 -27.01 -3.84
CA VAL A 73 -11.54 -26.44 -3.60
C VAL A 73 -11.50 -24.98 -4.05
N ASP A 74 -12.30 -24.61 -5.05
CA ASP A 74 -12.39 -23.26 -5.60
C ASP A 74 -12.83 -22.21 -4.58
N TRP A 75 -13.80 -22.51 -3.70
CA TRP A 75 -14.27 -21.53 -2.72
C TRP A 75 -13.28 -21.34 -1.56
N LEU A 76 -12.58 -22.40 -1.14
CA LEU A 76 -11.52 -22.32 -0.14
C LEU A 76 -10.28 -21.61 -0.68
N ALA A 77 -9.82 -22.00 -1.88
CA ALA A 77 -8.69 -21.36 -2.54
C ALA A 77 -8.99 -19.90 -2.85
N GLY A 78 -10.19 -19.60 -3.37
CA GLY A 78 -10.65 -18.23 -3.60
C GLY A 78 -10.79 -17.43 -2.30
N GLY A 79 -11.30 -18.05 -1.23
CA GLY A 79 -11.41 -17.44 0.09
C GLY A 79 -10.05 -17.08 0.68
N ILE A 80 -9.11 -18.02 0.70
CA ILE A 80 -7.73 -17.79 1.17
C ILE A 80 -7.04 -16.73 0.32
N LEU A 81 -7.14 -16.81 -1.01
CA LEU A 81 -6.59 -15.81 -1.91
C LEU A 81 -7.18 -14.42 -1.66
N SER A 82 -8.50 -14.33 -1.45
CA SER A 82 -9.17 -13.07 -1.12
C SER A 82 -8.70 -12.50 0.21
N LEU A 83 -8.47 -13.35 1.22
CA LEU A 83 -7.92 -12.91 2.50
C LEU A 83 -6.49 -12.39 2.36
N ILE A 84 -5.64 -13.08 1.59
CA ILE A 84 -4.27 -12.63 1.30
C ILE A 84 -4.29 -11.27 0.60
N VAL A 85 -5.09 -11.14 -0.46
CA VAL A 85 -5.22 -9.88 -1.21
C VAL A 85 -5.74 -8.75 -0.32
N ALA A 86 -6.75 -9.03 0.53
CA ALA A 86 -7.28 -8.05 1.46
C ALA A 86 -6.21 -7.61 2.49
N TYR A 87 -5.46 -8.56 3.06
CA TYR A 87 -4.38 -8.28 4.00
C TYR A 87 -3.28 -7.44 3.35
N VAL A 88 -2.82 -7.80 2.16
CA VAL A 88 -1.83 -7.02 1.39
C VAL A 88 -2.36 -5.61 1.11
N THR A 89 -3.63 -5.47 0.75
CA THR A 89 -4.24 -4.15 0.51
C THR A 89 -4.23 -3.29 1.78
N ILE A 90 -4.62 -3.86 2.92
CA ILE A 90 -4.58 -3.17 4.22
C ILE A 90 -3.15 -2.77 4.57
N PHE A 91 -2.19 -3.69 4.41
CA PHE A 91 -0.77 -3.42 4.63
C PHE A 91 -0.30 -2.23 3.80
N LEU A 92 -0.55 -2.21 2.49
CA LEU A 92 -0.11 -1.13 1.61
C LEU A 92 -0.74 0.23 1.97
N LEU A 93 -2.03 0.25 2.33
CA LEU A 93 -2.71 1.47 2.75
C LEU A 93 -2.13 2.02 4.07
N LEU A 94 -1.89 1.14 5.05
CA LEU A 94 -1.27 1.53 6.31
C LEU A 94 0.17 2.00 6.11
N SER A 95 0.95 1.32 5.26
CA SER A 95 2.30 1.73 4.89
C SER A 95 2.32 3.09 4.21
N LEU A 96 1.33 3.42 3.37
CA LEU A 96 1.25 4.75 2.76
C LEU A 96 0.93 5.82 3.82
N LEU A 97 0.04 5.51 4.77
CA LEU A 97 -0.35 6.41 5.84
C LEU A 97 0.83 6.78 6.76
N THR A 98 1.84 5.93 6.91
CA THR A 98 2.99 6.26 7.76
C THR A 98 3.77 7.48 7.27
N PHE A 99 3.72 7.79 5.97
CA PHE A 99 4.36 8.97 5.37
C PHE A 99 3.58 10.26 5.59
N VAL A 100 2.35 10.19 6.10
CA VAL A 100 1.47 11.35 6.26
C VAL A 100 1.67 11.96 7.66
N PRO A 101 2.23 13.18 7.77
CA PRO A 101 2.52 13.85 9.05
C PRO A 101 1.26 14.47 9.68
N VAL A 102 0.22 13.68 9.91
CA VAL A 102 -1.06 14.14 10.51
C VAL A 102 -1.29 13.46 11.86
N ASP A 103 -1.60 14.23 12.90
CA ASP A 103 -1.76 13.73 14.28
C ASP A 103 -2.75 12.56 14.40
N ILE A 104 -3.85 12.59 13.65
CA ILE A 104 -4.85 11.50 13.64
C ILE A 104 -4.23 10.19 13.15
N VAL A 105 -3.40 10.28 12.11
CA VAL A 105 -2.69 9.12 11.53
C VAL A 105 -1.60 8.65 12.49
N GLN A 106 -0.78 9.57 13.00
CA GLN A 106 0.31 9.25 13.93
C GLN A 106 -0.20 8.63 15.23
N LYS A 107 -1.37 9.06 15.73
CA LYS A 107 -2.05 8.44 16.89
C LYS A 107 -2.41 6.98 16.64
N GLN A 108 -2.81 6.60 15.43
CA GLN A 108 -3.08 5.20 15.10
C GLN A 108 -1.84 4.31 15.15
N PHE A 109 -0.66 4.89 14.99
CA PHE A 109 0.62 4.20 15.09
C PHE A 109 1.32 4.40 16.45
N SER A 110 0.72 5.17 17.35
CA SER A 110 1.25 5.37 18.70
C SER A 110 0.97 4.14 19.59
N GLY A 111 1.97 3.69 20.35
CA GLY A 111 1.85 2.52 21.23
C GLY A 111 1.94 1.16 20.51
N ASN A 112 1.39 0.11 21.13
CA ASN A 112 1.34 -1.26 20.61
C ASN A 112 0.06 -1.49 19.79
N SER A 113 -0.09 -0.76 18.67
CA SER A 113 -1.27 -0.86 17.82
C SER A 113 -1.13 -1.95 16.75
N LEU A 114 -2.26 -2.55 16.38
CA LEU A 114 -2.31 -3.54 15.28
C LEU A 114 -1.84 -2.94 13.95
N ALA A 115 -2.11 -1.64 13.71
CA ALA A 115 -1.62 -0.94 12.53
C ALA A 115 -0.10 -0.87 12.48
N ARG A 116 0.55 -0.58 13.62
CA ARG A 116 2.01 -0.59 13.74
C ARG A 116 2.58 -1.98 13.52
N PHE A 117 1.98 -3.00 14.12
CA PHE A 117 2.38 -4.39 13.92
C PHE A 117 2.31 -4.80 12.45
N ILE A 118 1.23 -4.48 11.74
CA ILE A 118 1.10 -4.80 10.32
C ILE A 118 2.23 -4.14 9.51
N VAL A 119 2.53 -2.87 9.73
CA VAL A 119 3.55 -2.19 8.92
C VAL A 119 4.98 -2.64 9.26
N GLU A 120 5.30 -2.83 10.54
CA GLU A 120 6.67 -3.14 10.98
C GLU A 120 7.01 -4.64 10.91
N GLN A 121 6.05 -5.52 11.17
CA GLN A 121 6.32 -6.94 11.43
C GLN A 121 5.83 -7.87 10.30
N THR A 122 5.30 -7.33 9.19
CA THR A 122 4.90 -8.18 8.05
C THR A 122 6.14 -8.64 7.29
N PRO A 123 6.53 -9.92 7.39
CA PRO A 123 7.75 -10.41 6.75
C PRO A 123 7.63 -10.27 5.23
N PHE A 124 8.77 -10.10 4.57
CA PHE A 124 8.93 -9.90 3.12
C PHE A 124 8.35 -8.59 2.56
N LEU A 125 7.10 -8.24 2.87
CA LEU A 125 6.44 -7.05 2.31
C LEU A 125 7.03 -5.73 2.81
N THR A 126 7.40 -5.64 4.10
CA THR A 126 8.02 -4.43 4.66
C THR A 126 9.31 -4.05 3.91
N ASN A 127 10.20 -5.01 3.69
CA ASN A 127 11.45 -4.77 2.95
C ASN A 127 11.18 -4.39 1.50
N LYS A 128 10.23 -5.07 0.84
CA LYS A 128 9.89 -4.78 -0.57
C LYS A 128 9.33 -3.38 -0.75
N ILE A 129 8.47 -2.94 0.15
CA ILE A 129 7.90 -1.59 0.07
C ILE A 129 8.93 -0.52 0.38
N HIS A 130 9.82 -0.77 1.34
CA HIS A 130 10.97 0.11 1.58
C HIS A 130 11.80 0.27 0.29
N ASP A 131 12.14 -0.82 -0.39
CA ASP A 131 12.90 -0.73 -1.64
C ASP A 131 12.15 0.02 -2.74
N LEU A 132 10.87 -0.30 -2.95
CA LEU A 132 10.08 0.24 -4.06
C LEU A 132 9.74 1.73 -3.89
N TRP A 133 9.40 2.16 -2.68
CA TRP A 133 8.88 3.50 -2.43
C TRP A 133 9.93 4.45 -1.87
N ILE A 134 11.01 3.92 -1.30
CA ILE A 134 12.03 4.73 -0.64
C ILE A 134 13.36 4.59 -1.39
N THR A 135 13.98 3.41 -1.35
CA THR A 135 15.35 3.21 -1.88
C THR A 135 15.47 3.54 -3.36
N ASN A 136 14.53 3.11 -4.21
CA ASN A 136 14.55 3.32 -5.66
C ASN A 136 14.07 4.71 -6.12
N VAL A 137 13.47 5.47 -5.22
CA VAL A 137 12.92 6.80 -5.53
C VAL A 137 13.96 7.86 -5.20
N ILE A 138 14.56 7.76 -4.01
CA ILE A 138 15.47 8.74 -3.41
C ILE A 138 16.91 8.57 -3.92
N ASN A 139 17.32 7.37 -4.34
CA ASN A 139 18.55 7.17 -5.13
C ASN A 139 18.31 7.40 -6.63
#